data_AF-A0A938MJY8-F1
#
_entry.id   AF-A0A938MJY8-F1
#
_cell.length_a   1.000
_cell.length_b   1.000
_cell.length_c   1.000
_cell.angle_alpha   90.00
_cell.angle_beta   90.00
_cell.angle_gamma   90.00
#
_symmetry.space_group_name_H-M   'P 1'
#
loop_
_entity.id
_entity.type
_entity.pdbx_description
1 polymer ?
#
loop_
_entity_poly.entity_id
_entity_poly.type
_entity_poly.pdbx_seq_one_letter_code
_entity_poly.pdbx_strand_id
1 'polypeptide(L)' 'DIYGRIKRDCERKGVPLDENDLWIAATAMTLHAVLVTSDSDYGRVDGLTTEDWTV' A
#
# COMPACT_ATOMS: atom_id res chain seq x y z
N ASP A 1 13.60 -7.16 0.16
CA ASP A 1 12.16 -7.35 -0.09
C ASP A 1 11.35 -6.08 0.00
N ILE A 2 10.40 -5.92 -0.93
CA ILE A 2 9.51 -4.74 -1.04
C ILE A 2 8.61 -4.62 0.21
N TYR A 3 8.04 -5.72 0.68
CA TYR A 3 7.20 -5.77 1.89
C TYR A 3 7.91 -5.16 3.11
N GLY A 4 9.16 -5.58 3.39
CA GLY A 4 9.89 -5.08 4.56
C GLY A 4 10.18 -3.57 4.50
N ARG A 5 10.38 -3.02 3.29
CA ARG A 5 10.52 -1.58 3.08
C ARG A 5 9.20 -0.87 3.38
N ILE A 6 8.09 -1.33 2.81
CA ILE A 6 6.75 -0.75 3.02
C ILE A 6 6.40 -0.77 4.50
N LYS A 7 6.54 -1.93 5.17
CA LYS A 7 6.24 -2.07 6.60
C LYS A 7 6.98 -1.06 7.45
N ARG A 8 8.31 -0.99 7.30
CA ARG A 8 9.15 -0.03 8.04
C ARG A 8 8.73 1.41 7.76
N ASP A 9 8.42 1.74 6.51
CA ASP A 9 8.07 3.10 6.13
C ASP A 9 6.66 3.49 6.65
N CYS A 10 5.70 2.57 6.64
CA CYS A 10 4.37 2.72 7.25
C CYS A 10 4.46 2.90 8.78
N GLU A 11 5.24 2.06 9.47
CA GLU A 11 5.47 2.15 10.92
C GLU A 11 6.08 3.52 11.30
N ARG A 12 7.09 3.97 10.55
CA ARG A 12 7.74 5.27 10.77
C ARG A 12 6.78 6.45 10.58
N LYS A 13 5.81 6.32 9.68
CA LYS A 13 4.84 7.37 9.34
C LYS A 13 3.52 7.28 10.13
N GLY A 14 3.32 6.23 10.92
CA GLY A 14 2.04 5.97 11.58
C GLY A 14 0.91 5.77 10.57
N VAL A 15 1.16 5.06 9.46
CA VAL A 15 0.11 4.63 8.53
C VAL A 15 -0.49 3.33 9.08
N PRO A 16 -1.80 3.29 9.37
CA PRO A 16 -2.45 2.15 10.03
C PRO A 16 -2.80 1.05 9.02
N LEU A 17 -1.79 0.48 8.35
CA LEU A 17 -1.99 -0.72 7.51
C LEU A 17 -1.77 -1.99 8.33
N ASP A 18 -2.68 -2.95 8.18
CA ASP A 18 -2.50 -4.26 8.79
C ASP A 18 -1.53 -5.14 7.97
N GLU A 19 -1.28 -6.35 8.46
CA GLU A 19 -0.36 -7.29 7.80
C GLU A 19 -0.81 -7.66 6.37
N ASN A 20 -2.11 -7.85 6.15
CA ASN A 20 -2.62 -8.22 4.82
C ASN A 20 -2.54 -7.03 3.87
N ASP A 21 -2.81 -5.82 4.35
CA ASP A 21 -2.68 -4.61 3.56
C ASP A 21 -1.24 -4.39 3.08
N LEU A 22 -0.27 -4.65 3.96
CA LEU A 22 1.15 -4.61 3.61
C LEU A 22 1.50 -5.64 2.54
N TRP A 23 0.95 -6.86 2.61
CA TRP A 23 1.14 -7.88 1.57
C TRP A 23 0.49 -7.50 0.24
N ILE A 24 -0.72 -6.92 0.26
CA ILE A 24 -1.43 -6.43 -0.93
C ILE A 24 -0.61 -5.31 -1.60
N ALA A 25 -0.21 -4.29 -0.84
CA ALA A 25 0.60 -3.19 -1.32
C ALA A 25 1.94 -3.68 -1.90
N ALA A 26 2.62 -4.59 -1.19
CA ALA A 26 3.87 -5.16 -1.66
C ALA A 26 3.71 -5.93 -2.97
N THR A 27 2.63 -6.70 -3.10
CA THR A 27 2.32 -7.46 -4.32
C THR A 27 2.07 -6.53 -5.50
N ALA A 28 1.20 -5.52 -5.33
CA ALA A 28 0.91 -4.52 -6.37
C ALA A 28 2.18 -3.77 -6.82
N MET A 29 3.00 -3.32 -5.86
CA MET A 29 4.27 -2.64 -6.17
C MET A 29 5.27 -3.55 -6.88
N THR A 30 5.34 -4.84 -6.51
CA THR A 30 6.23 -5.81 -7.17
C THR A 30 5.84 -6.05 -8.63
N LEU A 31 4.53 -6.01 -8.91
CA LEU A 31 3.99 -6.22 -10.25
C LEU A 31 3.90 -4.92 -11.08
N HIS A 32 4.26 -3.77 -10.50
CA HIS A 32 4.02 -2.44 -11.09
C HIS A 32 2.54 -2.22 -11.48
N ALA A 33 1.63 -2.78 -10.69
CA ALA A 33 0.19 -2.69 -10.90
C ALA A 33 -0.43 -1.51 -10.15
N VAL A 34 -1.60 -1.07 -10.61
CA VAL A 34 -2.47 -0.14 -9.88
C VAL A 34 -3.33 -0.92 -8.90
N LEU A 35 -3.34 -0.53 -7.62
CA LEU A 35 -4.22 -1.10 -6.61
C LEU A 35 -5.56 -0.35 -6.62
N VAL A 36 -6.62 -1.03 -7.04
CA VAL A 36 -7.98 -0.49 -6.93
C VAL A 36 -8.49 -0.73 -5.51
N THR A 37 -8.80 0.33 -4.78
CA THR A 37 -9.27 0.26 -3.39
C THR A 37 -10.11 1.48 -3.02
N SER A 38 -11.13 1.30 -2.17
CA SER A 38 -11.87 2.39 -1.52
C SER A 38 -11.24 2.82 -0.19
N ASP A 39 -10.17 2.14 0.24
CA ASP A 39 -9.44 2.47 1.46
C ASP A 39 -8.37 3.52 1.18
N SER A 40 -8.58 4.71 1.73
CA SER A 40 -7.70 5.85 1.56
C SER A 40 -6.31 5.69 2.22
N ASP A 41 -6.14 4.75 3.17
CA ASP A 41 -4.85 4.58 3.85
C ASP A 41 -3.74 4.07 2.90
N TYR A 42 -4.10 3.33 1.85
CA TYR A 42 -3.15 2.91 0.81
C TYR A 42 -2.53 4.09 0.05
N GLY A 43 -3.24 5.22 -0.06
CA GLY A 43 -2.71 6.44 -0.67
C GLY A 43 -1.53 7.05 0.11
N ARG A 44 -1.28 6.58 1.34
CA ARG A 44 -0.17 7.03 2.20
C ARG A 44 1.09 6.15 2.04
N VAL A 45 1.03 5.09 1.23
CA VAL A 45 2.17 4.20 0.93
C VAL A 45 3.01 4.78 -0.20
N ASP A 46 4.28 5.07 0.07
CA ASP A 46 5.16 5.68 -0.93
C ASP A 46 5.40 4.77 -2.13
N GLY A 47 5.09 5.27 -3.32
CA GLY A 47 5.32 4.59 -4.59
C GLY A 47 4.27 3.53 -4.95
N LEU A 48 3.21 3.38 -4.14
CA LEU A 48 2.03 2.61 -4.53
C LEU A 48 1.11 3.48 -5.39
N THR A 49 0.67 2.96 -6.53
CA THR A 49 -0.33 3.63 -7.37
C THR A 49 -1.70 3.08 -7.01
N THR A 50 -2.67 3.96 -6.75
CA THR A 50 -4.01 3.57 -6.33
C THR A 50 -5.08 4.25 -7.18
N GLU A 51 -6.21 3.56 -7.35
CA GLU A 51 -7.45 4.10 -7.95
C GLU A 51 -8.64 3.77 -7.05
N ASP A 52 -9.63 4.65 -7.04
CA ASP A 52 -10.95 4.40 -6.44
C ASP A 52 -12.00 4.44 -7.55
N TRP A 53 -12.79 3.38 -7.68
CA TRP A 53 -13.86 3.24 -8.69
C TRP A 53 -15.26 3.45 -8.11
N THR A 54 -15.36 3.80 -6.83
CA THR A 54 -16.64 4.08 -6.15
C THR A 54 -17.05 5.54 -6.20
N VAL A 55 -16.16 6.41 -6.72
CA VAL A 55 -16.36 7.85 -6.92
C VAL A 55 -16.97 8.21 -8.25
#